data_AF-A0A3P3U7V7-F1
#
_entry.id   AF-A0A3P3U7V7-F1
#
_cell.length_a   1.000
_cell.length_b   1.000
_cell.length_c   1.000
_cell.angle_alpha   90.00
_cell.angle_beta   90.00
_cell.angle_gamma   90.00
#
_symmetry.space_group_name_H-M   'P 1'
#
loop_
_entity.id
_entity.type
_entity.pdbx_description
1 polymer ?
#
loop_
_entity_poly.entity_id
_entity_poly.type
_entity_poly.pdbx_seq_one_letter_code
_entity_poly.pdbx_strand_id
1 'polypeptide(L)'
;MENRSRPIEFAEIDLCEEEPGLDIPPKKDTDLSQASAVSIPFYNRERHFAEEARKRVNEQGEPAPFAPFMSYWPTYEHMMESQQKWYFYWRSEVRDGRYPDTDLSYIFVYAYELINGVGWSDPQEGYAELNRIWIAYGGQYPQLNAYLKDWLADFAFVHALDVPLLEIITRGGGSYPEALVDMELLRLFKEQPCRIPLALLLALSDYDLRRSKFYQGPGKSDLELWVPRIVGMLDAFLCKTQGTRLIDKFHPGRERTIERYLFRSAVYDDSLYGRTASLVSVPLSSHRPLRKYITQTIRYAENQLRELRGFRGRLRGIVMDSETERLIDRYLEKEFAPQTVSQPRIEIDAEKLAALKQDSDYVRSRLTIGYEERDETAAEAISGLEGDLDSEADLDTLDIIVPEQEVDKEDGGSSAYWDMPPLDEDWASFAGRLDSVQLEALLALKGLSPDSALAAVAEAYGTMPELIMDEINQLAMETIGDLVVDGGRLVPEYLEFFEHLKGEFS
;
A
#
# COMPACT_ATOMS: atom_id res chain seq x y z
N MET A 1 -39.09 -20.19 -74.41
CA MET A 1 -39.33 -21.01 -73.21
C MET A 1 -39.48 -20.03 -72.06
N GLU A 2 -40.72 -19.58 -71.83
CA GLU A 2 -41.07 -18.58 -70.83
C GLU A 2 -42.03 -19.20 -69.81
N ASN A 3 -41.78 -18.84 -68.55
CA ASN A 3 -42.72 -18.52 -67.49
C ASN A 3 -43.98 -19.41 -67.37
N ARG A 4 -44.06 -20.22 -66.30
CA ARG A 4 -45.32 -20.83 -65.85
C ARG A 4 -45.68 -20.34 -64.45
N SER A 5 -46.52 -19.31 -64.46
CA SER A 5 -47.30 -18.80 -63.34
C SER A 5 -48.65 -19.52 -63.24
N ARG A 6 -48.98 -20.05 -62.04
CA ARG A 6 -50.32 -20.22 -61.40
C ARG A 6 -51.40 -20.99 -62.21
N PRO A 7 -52.63 -21.30 -61.72
CA PRO A 7 -53.30 -21.05 -60.41
C PRO A 7 -54.04 -22.30 -59.83
N ILE A 8 -54.46 -22.27 -58.55
CA ILE A 8 -55.65 -22.99 -58.04
C ILE A 8 -56.22 -22.10 -56.91
N GLU A 9 -57.15 -21.20 -57.20
CA GLU A 9 -58.62 -21.33 -57.14
C GLU A 9 -59.20 -21.56 -55.73
N PHE A 10 -59.84 -20.48 -55.24
CA PHE A 10 -60.69 -20.37 -54.07
C PHE A 10 -62.13 -20.80 -54.39
N ALA A 11 -62.83 -21.38 -53.42
CA ALA A 11 -64.29 -21.33 -53.27
C ALA A 11 -64.59 -21.33 -51.76
N GLU A 12 -64.76 -20.15 -51.15
CA GLU A 12 -66.05 -19.49 -50.84
C GLU A 12 -66.60 -19.93 -49.47
N ILE A 13 -66.65 -19.00 -48.51
CA ILE A 13 -67.88 -18.33 -48.06
C ILE A 13 -67.49 -17.14 -47.17
N ASP A 14 -67.98 -15.97 -47.55
CA ASP A 14 -67.96 -14.72 -46.82
C ASP A 14 -69.20 -14.61 -45.90
N LEU A 15 -68.97 -14.05 -44.72
CA LEU A 15 -69.82 -13.14 -43.92
C LEU A 15 -71.24 -13.58 -43.49
N CYS A 16 -71.43 -13.73 -42.17
CA CYS A 16 -72.14 -12.73 -41.34
C CYS A 16 -72.25 -13.16 -39.85
N GLU A 17 -71.90 -12.19 -38.98
CA GLU A 17 -72.57 -11.81 -37.71
C GLU A 17 -72.37 -12.61 -36.40
N GLU A 18 -71.69 -11.92 -35.48
CA GLU A 18 -71.77 -11.81 -34.01
C GLU A 18 -71.73 -13.06 -33.10
N GLU A 19 -70.86 -13.04 -32.09
CA GLU A 19 -71.18 -13.31 -30.66
C GLU A 19 -70.07 -12.72 -29.73
N PRO A 20 -70.40 -12.32 -28.49
CA PRO A 20 -69.64 -11.37 -27.65
C PRO A 20 -68.72 -12.03 -26.61
N GLY A 21 -67.83 -11.22 -26.02
CA GLY A 21 -66.73 -11.64 -25.12
C GLY A 21 -67.12 -12.06 -23.70
N LEU A 22 -66.19 -12.75 -23.02
CA LEU A 22 -66.10 -13.06 -21.58
C LEU A 22 -64.78 -13.82 -21.35
N ASP A 23 -64.02 -13.73 -20.27
CA ASP A 23 -63.83 -12.77 -19.18
C ASP A 23 -62.56 -13.29 -18.48
N ILE A 24 -61.61 -12.42 -18.16
CA ILE A 24 -60.39 -12.81 -17.44
C ILE A 24 -60.79 -13.13 -15.99
N PRO A 25 -60.56 -14.34 -15.47
CA PRO A 25 -60.99 -14.67 -14.12
C PRO A 25 -60.25 -13.80 -13.08
N PRO A 26 -60.94 -13.31 -12.02
CA PRO A 26 -60.36 -12.39 -11.06
C PRO A 26 -59.29 -13.05 -10.20
N LYS A 27 -58.24 -12.28 -9.89
CA LYS A 27 -57.24 -12.60 -8.86
C LYS A 27 -57.94 -12.98 -7.56
N LYS A 28 -57.75 -14.23 -7.12
CA LYS A 28 -57.98 -14.60 -5.73
C LYS A 28 -56.85 -13.97 -4.92
N ASP A 29 -57.17 -12.97 -4.10
CA ASP A 29 -56.32 -12.50 -3.01
C ASP A 29 -55.99 -13.70 -2.12
N THR A 30 -54.83 -14.30 -2.37
CA THR A 30 -54.26 -15.33 -1.51
C THR A 30 -53.10 -14.67 -0.80
N ASP A 31 -53.43 -14.15 0.38
CA ASP A 31 -52.59 -13.79 1.50
C ASP A 31 -51.09 -14.09 1.32
N LEU A 32 -50.31 -13.08 0.91
CA LEU A 32 -48.83 -13.12 0.87
C LEU A 32 -48.21 -13.06 2.27
N SER A 33 -48.97 -13.32 3.34
CA SER A 33 -48.50 -13.18 4.72
C SER A 33 -47.81 -14.41 5.31
N GLN A 34 -47.64 -15.51 4.58
CA GLN A 34 -46.87 -16.68 5.04
C GLN A 34 -46.15 -17.45 3.91
N ALA A 35 -45.45 -16.75 3.01
CA ALA A 35 -44.34 -17.39 2.32
C ALA A 35 -43.09 -17.16 3.18
N SER A 36 -42.82 -18.08 4.10
CA SER A 36 -41.51 -18.16 4.75
C SER A 36 -40.47 -18.15 3.63
N ALA A 37 -39.67 -17.09 3.56
CA ALA A 37 -38.50 -17.05 2.72
C ALA A 37 -37.63 -18.24 3.13
N VAL A 38 -37.76 -19.34 2.40
CA VAL A 38 -36.80 -20.43 2.48
C VAL A 38 -35.54 -19.83 1.85
N SER A 39 -34.73 -19.23 2.72
CA SER A 39 -33.33 -18.90 2.48
C SER A 39 -32.68 -20.18 1.95
N ILE A 40 -32.54 -20.28 0.63
CA ILE A 40 -31.66 -21.27 0.02
C ILE A 40 -30.27 -20.96 0.58
N PRO A 41 -29.66 -21.83 1.39
CA PRO A 41 -28.39 -21.52 2.01
C PRO A 41 -27.37 -21.39 0.89
N PHE A 42 -26.81 -20.19 0.72
CA PHE A 42 -25.53 -20.02 0.06
C PHE A 42 -24.56 -20.88 0.87
N TYR A 43 -24.20 -22.06 0.38
CA TYR A 43 -23.15 -22.88 0.98
C TYR A 43 -21.85 -22.07 0.82
N ASN A 44 -21.52 -21.29 1.84
CA ASN A 44 -20.52 -20.22 1.80
C ASN A 44 -19.12 -20.87 1.80
N ARG A 45 -18.43 -20.88 0.66
CA ARG A 45 -17.08 -21.44 0.49
C ARG A 45 -16.13 -20.93 1.58
N GLU A 46 -16.30 -19.67 1.95
CA GLU A 46 -15.57 -18.95 2.98
C GLU A 46 -15.82 -19.51 4.38
N ARG A 47 -17.08 -19.88 4.70
CA ARG A 47 -17.41 -20.57 5.97
C ARG A 47 -16.82 -21.95 6.01
N HIS A 48 -16.91 -22.69 4.91
CA HIS A 48 -16.30 -24.01 4.81
C HIS A 48 -14.79 -23.94 5.06
N PHE A 49 -14.11 -22.99 4.41
CA PHE A 49 -12.70 -22.73 4.66
C PHE A 49 -12.40 -22.39 6.14
N ALA A 50 -13.18 -21.49 6.74
CA ALA A 50 -13.00 -21.11 8.14
C ALA A 50 -13.19 -22.28 9.11
N GLU A 51 -14.19 -23.13 8.87
CA GLU A 51 -14.42 -24.35 9.65
C GLU A 51 -13.28 -25.36 9.51
N GLU A 52 -12.83 -25.62 8.28
CA GLU A 52 -11.69 -26.50 8.02
C GLU A 52 -10.40 -25.98 8.66
N ALA A 53 -10.13 -24.68 8.54
CA ALA A 53 -8.98 -24.04 9.17
C ALA A 53 -8.97 -24.21 10.69
N ARG A 54 -10.14 -24.05 11.35
CA ARG A 54 -10.27 -24.29 12.80
C ARG A 54 -10.01 -25.74 13.19
N LYS A 55 -10.48 -26.72 12.40
CA LYS A 55 -10.21 -28.15 12.65
C LYS A 55 -8.72 -28.47 12.55
N ARG A 56 -8.03 -27.83 11.60
CA ARG A 56 -6.62 -28.06 11.29
C ARG A 56 -5.66 -27.10 12.00
N VAL A 57 -6.14 -26.32 12.98
CA VAL A 57 -5.32 -25.28 13.66
C VAL A 57 -4.06 -25.85 14.31
N ASN A 58 -4.16 -27.06 14.86
CA ASN A 58 -3.07 -27.74 15.58
C ASN A 58 -2.27 -28.71 14.69
N GLU A 59 -2.58 -28.78 13.39
CA GLU A 59 -1.84 -29.65 12.47
C GLU A 59 -0.43 -29.10 12.25
N GLN A 60 0.58 -29.94 12.46
CA GLN A 60 1.98 -29.61 12.21
C GLN A 60 2.50 -30.51 11.09
N GLY A 61 3.32 -29.95 10.20
CA GLY A 61 3.93 -30.71 9.11
C GLY A 61 5.35 -31.14 9.44
N GLU A 62 5.69 -32.38 9.12
CA GLU A 62 7.08 -32.84 9.08
C GLU A 62 7.83 -32.18 7.91
N PRO A 63 9.17 -32.04 7.99
CA PRO A 63 9.98 -31.52 6.88
C PRO A 63 9.62 -32.16 5.55
N ALA A 64 9.07 -31.36 4.65
CA ALA A 64 8.58 -31.79 3.35
C ALA A 64 9.36 -31.09 2.23
N PRO A 65 9.51 -31.73 1.05
CA PRO A 65 10.04 -31.05 -0.11
C PRO A 65 9.07 -29.95 -0.57
N PHE A 66 9.62 -28.83 -1.03
CA PHE A 66 8.83 -27.77 -1.64
C PHE A 66 8.00 -28.31 -2.81
N ALA A 67 6.71 -27.95 -2.83
CA ALA A 67 5.78 -28.30 -3.88
C ALA A 67 5.16 -27.01 -4.43
N PRO A 68 5.35 -26.68 -5.72
CA PRO A 68 4.79 -25.46 -6.28
C PRO A 68 3.26 -25.44 -6.19
N PHE A 69 2.69 -24.29 -5.86
CA PHE A 69 1.25 -24.09 -5.72
C PHE A 69 0.86 -22.66 -6.13
N MET A 70 0.01 -22.57 -7.15
CA MET A 70 -0.56 -21.32 -7.64
C MET A 70 -2.07 -21.47 -7.78
N SER A 71 -2.80 -20.57 -7.13
CA SER A 71 -4.24 -20.47 -7.14
C SER A 71 -4.66 -19.07 -6.68
N TYR A 72 -5.72 -18.55 -7.28
CA TYR A 72 -6.19 -17.16 -7.13
C TYR A 72 -6.94 -16.90 -5.82
N TRP A 73 -7.70 -17.88 -5.34
CA TRP A 73 -8.26 -17.90 -3.98
C TRP A 73 -7.92 -19.22 -3.33
N PRO A 74 -6.66 -19.38 -2.92
CA PRO A 74 -6.17 -20.66 -2.47
C PRO A 74 -6.88 -21.06 -1.17
N THR A 75 -7.35 -22.30 -1.14
CA THR A 75 -7.89 -22.97 0.04
C THR A 75 -7.26 -24.35 0.14
N TYR A 76 -7.49 -25.07 1.23
CA TYR A 76 -6.99 -26.44 1.38
C TYR A 76 -7.49 -27.39 0.27
N GLU A 77 -8.68 -27.15 -0.28
CA GLU A 77 -9.29 -28.00 -1.31
C GLU A 77 -8.55 -27.94 -2.64
N HIS A 78 -7.86 -26.84 -2.91
CA HIS A 78 -7.05 -26.66 -4.12
C HIS A 78 -5.67 -27.32 -4.01
N MET A 79 -5.28 -27.80 -2.83
CA MET A 79 -3.97 -28.39 -2.58
C MET A 79 -3.99 -29.92 -2.72
N MET A 80 -3.04 -30.45 -3.50
CA MET A 80 -2.67 -31.86 -3.51
C MET A 80 -1.99 -32.28 -2.20
N GLU A 81 -1.86 -33.59 -1.95
CA GLU A 81 -1.27 -34.10 -0.70
C GLU A 81 0.17 -33.60 -0.46
N SER A 82 1.01 -33.55 -1.51
CA SER A 82 2.37 -33.01 -1.42
C SER A 82 2.36 -31.52 -1.04
N GLN A 83 1.42 -30.75 -1.60
CA GLN A 83 1.25 -29.33 -1.33
C GLN A 83 0.73 -29.08 0.09
N GLN A 84 -0.17 -29.92 0.61
CA GLN A 84 -0.63 -29.83 2.00
C GLN A 84 0.50 -30.15 2.99
N LYS A 85 1.31 -31.18 2.71
CA LYS A 85 2.49 -31.51 3.54
C LYS A 85 3.47 -30.35 3.60
N TRP A 86 3.80 -29.74 2.45
CA TRP A 86 4.62 -28.53 2.41
C TRP A 86 3.98 -27.38 3.20
N TYR A 87 2.69 -27.11 2.97
CA TYR A 87 1.98 -26.03 3.66
C TYR A 87 2.03 -26.16 5.19
N PHE A 88 1.71 -27.34 5.75
CA PHE A 88 1.71 -27.52 7.20
C PHE A 88 3.12 -27.48 7.80
N TYR A 89 4.14 -27.89 7.05
CA TYR A 89 5.54 -27.73 7.45
C TYR A 89 5.91 -26.25 7.47
N TRP A 90 5.73 -25.56 6.34
CA TRP A 90 6.00 -24.13 6.20
C TRP A 90 5.24 -23.29 7.24
N ARG A 91 3.96 -23.59 7.49
CA ARG A 91 3.14 -22.91 8.50
C ARG A 91 3.71 -23.09 9.90
N SER A 92 4.24 -24.27 10.22
CA SER A 92 4.89 -24.54 11.51
C SER A 92 6.18 -23.73 11.64
N GLU A 93 7.00 -23.68 10.59
CA GLU A 93 8.21 -22.85 10.54
C GLU A 93 7.90 -21.36 10.74
N VAL A 94 6.88 -20.85 10.05
CA VAL A 94 6.45 -19.44 10.17
C VAL A 94 5.96 -19.10 11.57
N ARG A 95 5.18 -19.98 12.20
CA ARG A 95 4.74 -19.81 13.59
C ARG A 95 5.91 -19.83 14.59
N ASP A 96 7.00 -20.52 14.26
CA ASP A 96 8.25 -20.50 15.02
C ASP A 96 9.16 -19.29 14.66
N GLY A 97 8.70 -18.38 13.80
CA GLY A 97 9.45 -17.20 13.37
C GLY A 97 10.52 -17.44 12.32
N ARG A 98 10.51 -18.61 11.66
CA ARG A 98 11.36 -18.93 10.51
C ARG A 98 10.55 -18.72 9.23
N TYR A 99 11.11 -18.06 8.22
CA TYR A 99 10.39 -17.72 6.99
C TYR A 99 11.09 -18.35 5.76
N PRO A 100 10.87 -19.66 5.49
CA PRO A 100 11.40 -20.30 4.29
C PRO A 100 10.74 -19.77 3.01
N ASP A 101 11.48 -19.75 1.90
CA ASP A 101 10.93 -19.43 0.58
C ASP A 101 9.72 -20.31 0.26
N THR A 102 8.65 -19.70 -0.24
CA THR A 102 7.40 -20.41 -0.56
C THR A 102 6.62 -19.63 -1.63
N ASP A 103 5.61 -20.27 -2.22
CA ASP A 103 4.74 -19.62 -3.19
C ASP A 103 3.70 -18.69 -2.55
N LEU A 104 3.37 -17.62 -3.27
CA LEU A 104 2.43 -16.59 -2.86
C LEU A 104 1.06 -17.14 -2.41
N SER A 105 0.55 -18.17 -3.09
CA SER A 105 -0.73 -18.78 -2.74
C SER A 105 -0.73 -19.44 -1.35
N TYR A 106 0.39 -19.98 -0.87
CA TYR A 106 0.48 -20.48 0.51
C TYR A 106 0.41 -19.35 1.54
N ILE A 107 1.04 -18.21 1.23
CA ILE A 107 1.01 -17.03 2.08
C ILE A 107 -0.43 -16.51 2.21
N PHE A 108 -1.19 -16.49 1.11
CA PHE A 108 -2.59 -16.10 1.15
C PHE A 108 -3.45 -17.04 2.00
N VAL A 109 -3.28 -18.37 1.90
CA VAL A 109 -4.03 -19.31 2.76
C VAL A 109 -3.78 -19.01 4.24
N TYR A 110 -2.53 -18.77 4.61
CA TYR A 110 -2.20 -18.47 6.00
C TYR A 110 -2.70 -17.10 6.45
N ALA A 111 -2.67 -16.08 5.58
CA ALA A 111 -3.29 -14.80 5.85
C ALA A 111 -4.81 -14.95 6.08
N TYR A 112 -5.49 -15.78 5.28
CA TYR A 112 -6.90 -16.08 5.47
C TYR A 112 -7.16 -16.81 6.79
N GLU A 113 -6.33 -17.78 7.19
CA GLU A 113 -6.42 -18.41 8.51
C GLU A 113 -6.42 -17.35 9.62
N LEU A 114 -5.44 -16.43 9.60
CA LEU A 114 -5.29 -15.39 10.60
C LEU A 114 -6.49 -14.43 10.62
N ILE A 115 -6.99 -14.00 9.46
CA ILE A 115 -8.19 -13.14 9.36
C ILE A 115 -9.41 -13.84 9.98
N ASN A 116 -9.56 -15.16 9.76
CA ASN A 116 -10.67 -15.95 10.29
C ASN A 116 -10.55 -16.33 11.78
N GLY A 117 -9.55 -15.81 12.49
CA GLY A 117 -9.36 -16.09 13.91
C GLY A 117 -8.67 -17.42 14.21
N VAL A 118 -7.90 -17.96 13.26
CA VAL A 118 -7.23 -19.24 13.40
C VAL A 118 -5.75 -19.03 13.71
N GLY A 119 -5.27 -19.67 14.78
CA GLY A 119 -3.85 -19.67 15.15
C GLY A 119 -3.43 -18.59 16.15
N TRP A 120 -4.36 -17.83 16.72
CA TRP A 120 -4.12 -16.84 17.78
C TRP A 120 -5.28 -16.81 18.78
N SER A 121 -5.03 -16.31 20.00
CA SER A 121 -6.08 -16.16 21.03
C SER A 121 -6.40 -14.70 21.33
N ASP A 122 -5.44 -13.81 21.13
CA ASP A 122 -5.58 -12.37 21.24
C ASP A 122 -5.48 -11.72 19.84
N PRO A 123 -6.41 -10.84 19.44
CA PRO A 123 -6.30 -10.10 18.18
C PRO A 123 -4.96 -9.37 17.98
N GLN A 124 -4.28 -8.92 19.04
CA GLN A 124 -2.94 -8.33 18.90
C GLN A 124 -1.91 -9.34 18.36
N GLU A 125 -2.00 -10.61 18.76
CA GLU A 125 -1.14 -11.68 18.23
C GLU A 125 -1.44 -11.91 16.75
N GLY A 126 -2.73 -12.01 16.38
CA GLY A 126 -3.13 -12.20 14.99
C GLY A 126 -2.67 -11.07 14.07
N TYR A 127 -2.80 -9.82 14.53
CA TYR A 127 -2.26 -8.65 13.83
C TYR A 127 -0.73 -8.72 13.70
N ALA A 128 -0.02 -9.08 14.78
CA ALA A 128 1.43 -9.18 14.78
C ALA A 128 1.92 -10.25 13.78
N GLU A 129 1.26 -11.41 13.72
CA GLU A 129 1.61 -12.46 12.74
C GLU A 129 1.35 -12.00 11.30
N LEU A 130 0.19 -11.40 11.00
CA LEU A 130 -0.07 -10.83 9.67
C LEU A 130 0.99 -9.78 9.28
N ASN A 131 1.38 -8.93 10.22
CA ASN A 131 2.40 -7.91 9.98
C ASN A 131 3.78 -8.54 9.72
N ARG A 132 4.15 -9.59 10.45
CA ARG A 132 5.42 -10.31 10.27
C ARG A 132 5.51 -11.02 8.93
N ILE A 133 4.43 -11.68 8.48
CA ILE A 133 4.34 -12.25 7.13
C ILE A 133 4.63 -11.16 6.10
N TRP A 134 3.99 -10.00 6.27
CA TRP A 134 4.17 -8.89 5.36
C TRP A 134 5.62 -8.36 5.39
N ILE A 135 6.30 -8.33 6.54
CA ILE A 135 7.72 -7.94 6.65
C ILE A 135 8.62 -8.96 5.94
N ALA A 136 8.36 -10.26 6.17
CA ALA A 136 9.19 -11.34 5.66
C ALA A 136 9.10 -11.48 4.13
N TYR A 137 7.89 -11.41 3.57
CA TYR A 137 7.64 -11.73 2.16
C TYR A 137 7.28 -10.53 1.27
N GLY A 138 6.95 -9.36 1.84
CA GLY A 138 6.50 -8.20 1.06
C GLY A 138 7.55 -7.64 0.09
N GLY A 139 8.84 -7.88 0.35
CA GLY A 139 9.92 -7.54 -0.58
C GLY A 139 10.04 -8.51 -1.75
N GLN A 140 9.83 -9.80 -1.50
CA GLN A 140 9.86 -10.85 -2.52
C GLN A 140 8.62 -10.84 -3.41
N TYR A 141 7.46 -10.52 -2.84
CA TYR A 141 6.17 -10.47 -3.53
C TYR A 141 5.54 -9.08 -3.44
N PRO A 142 5.87 -8.14 -4.34
CA PRO A 142 5.31 -6.79 -4.32
C PRO A 142 3.78 -6.73 -4.35
N GLN A 143 3.15 -7.69 -5.04
CA GLN A 143 1.70 -7.86 -5.13
C GLN A 143 1.05 -8.04 -3.75
N LEU A 144 1.74 -8.73 -2.83
CA LEU A 144 1.27 -8.97 -1.46
C LEU A 144 1.06 -7.65 -0.69
N ASN A 145 1.84 -6.62 -1.01
CA ASN A 145 1.75 -5.31 -0.37
C ASN A 145 0.42 -4.61 -0.66
N ALA A 146 -0.17 -4.85 -1.83
CA ALA A 146 -1.46 -4.28 -2.21
C ALA A 146 -2.61 -4.82 -1.36
N TYR A 147 -2.57 -6.10 -1.01
CA TYR A 147 -3.59 -6.76 -0.19
C TYR A 147 -3.34 -6.57 1.32
N LEU A 148 -2.13 -6.85 1.81
CA LEU A 148 -1.86 -6.85 3.25
C LEU A 148 -1.98 -5.46 3.88
N LYS A 149 -1.71 -4.38 3.13
CA LYS A 149 -1.93 -3.01 3.66
C LYS A 149 -3.40 -2.76 4.00
N ASP A 150 -4.33 -3.22 3.17
CA ASP A 150 -5.77 -3.04 3.39
C ASP A 150 -6.27 -4.03 4.45
N TRP A 151 -5.84 -5.29 4.38
CA TRP A 151 -6.24 -6.30 5.36
C TRP A 151 -5.76 -5.99 6.78
N LEU A 152 -4.54 -5.48 6.95
CA LEU A 152 -4.05 -5.05 8.27
C LEU A 152 -4.80 -3.83 8.80
N ALA A 153 -5.17 -2.89 7.94
CA ALA A 153 -5.97 -1.74 8.34
C ALA A 153 -7.39 -2.18 8.76
N ASP A 154 -8.02 -3.05 7.98
CA ASP A 154 -9.34 -3.62 8.28
C ASP A 154 -9.28 -4.47 9.57
N PHE A 155 -8.23 -5.27 9.76
CA PHE A 155 -8.02 -6.08 10.97
C PHE A 155 -7.89 -5.21 12.21
N ALA A 156 -7.02 -4.18 12.16
CA ALA A 156 -6.85 -3.24 13.26
C ALA A 156 -8.17 -2.51 13.58
N PHE A 157 -8.93 -2.14 12.55
CA PHE A 157 -10.21 -1.45 12.71
C PHE A 157 -11.27 -2.34 13.37
N VAL A 158 -11.50 -3.54 12.85
CA VAL A 158 -12.55 -4.46 13.33
C VAL A 158 -12.30 -4.92 14.76
N HIS A 159 -11.04 -5.14 15.13
CA HIS A 159 -10.65 -5.54 16.49
C HIS A 159 -10.36 -4.35 17.42
N ALA A 160 -10.57 -3.12 16.97
CA ALA A 160 -10.32 -1.88 17.72
C ALA A 160 -8.90 -1.82 18.32
N LEU A 161 -7.90 -2.23 17.55
CA LEU A 161 -6.51 -2.25 17.97
C LEU A 161 -5.90 -0.85 17.96
N ASP A 162 -5.14 -0.52 19.00
CA ASP A 162 -4.34 0.70 19.06
C ASP A 162 -3.02 0.52 18.28
N VAL A 163 -3.16 0.48 16.96
CA VAL A 163 -2.04 0.33 16.03
C VAL A 163 -1.85 1.65 15.28
N PRO A 164 -0.61 2.17 15.17
CA PRO A 164 -0.35 3.33 14.34
C PRO A 164 -0.56 2.96 12.87
N LEU A 165 -1.73 3.34 12.31
CA LEU A 165 -2.04 3.20 10.87
C LEU A 165 -0.94 3.81 10.01
N LEU A 166 -0.19 4.76 10.56
CA LEU A 166 0.98 5.35 9.94
C LEU A 166 2.01 4.34 9.45
N GLU A 167 2.31 3.29 10.21
CA GLU A 167 3.29 2.28 9.80
C GLU A 167 2.77 1.50 8.58
N ILE A 168 1.49 1.14 8.59
CA ILE A 168 0.81 0.48 7.48
C ILE A 168 0.84 1.38 6.23
N ILE A 169 0.52 2.68 6.40
CA ILE A 169 0.46 3.65 5.32
C ILE A 169 1.84 3.91 4.69
N THR A 170 2.87 4.03 5.52
CA THR A 170 4.22 4.31 5.05
C THR A 170 4.86 3.11 4.36
N ARG A 171 4.58 1.88 4.82
CA ARG A 171 5.15 0.66 4.24
C ARG A 171 4.46 0.21 2.96
N GLY A 172 3.13 0.20 2.92
CA GLY A 172 2.41 -0.33 1.75
C GLY A 172 2.48 0.57 0.53
N GLY A 173 2.77 1.86 0.72
CA GLY A 173 2.87 2.80 -0.39
C GLY A 173 1.60 2.86 -1.25
N GLY A 174 1.69 3.61 -2.34
CA GLY A 174 0.55 3.81 -3.24
C GLY A 174 -0.59 4.63 -2.62
N SER A 175 -1.77 4.53 -3.24
CA SER A 175 -2.98 5.19 -2.76
C SER A 175 -3.58 4.44 -1.58
N TYR A 176 -4.07 5.19 -0.60
CA TYR A 176 -4.88 4.67 0.50
C TYR A 176 -6.27 5.29 0.40
N PRO A 177 -7.30 4.57 0.87
CA PRO A 177 -8.64 5.14 1.00
C PRO A 177 -8.59 6.46 1.78
N GLU A 178 -9.20 7.50 1.22
CA GLU A 178 -9.18 8.86 1.76
C GLU A 178 -9.58 8.87 3.26
N ALA A 179 -10.61 8.10 3.60
CA ALA A 179 -11.13 8.02 4.96
C ALA A 179 -10.14 7.48 5.99
N LEU A 180 -9.30 6.49 5.64
CA LEU A 180 -8.28 5.95 6.56
C LEU A 180 -7.15 6.96 6.80
N VAL A 181 -6.73 7.63 5.72
CA VAL A 181 -5.73 8.70 5.78
C VAL A 181 -6.24 9.84 6.66
N ASP A 182 -7.49 10.24 6.46
CA ASP A 182 -8.15 11.30 7.22
C ASP A 182 -8.30 10.98 8.71
N MET A 183 -8.64 9.74 9.05
CA MET A 183 -8.69 9.30 10.45
C MET A 183 -7.32 9.40 11.12
N GLU A 184 -6.26 8.88 10.48
CA GLU A 184 -4.92 8.92 11.05
C GLU A 184 -4.38 10.35 11.14
N LEU A 185 -4.64 11.18 10.13
CA LEU A 185 -4.33 12.61 10.18
C LEU A 185 -5.03 13.30 11.34
N LEU A 186 -6.33 13.07 11.52
CA LEU A 186 -7.09 13.67 12.61
C LEU A 186 -6.54 13.24 13.98
N ARG A 187 -6.20 11.96 14.14
CA ARG A 187 -5.58 11.41 15.36
C ARG A 187 -4.25 12.11 15.64
N LEU A 188 -3.36 12.18 14.65
CA LEU A 188 -2.04 12.80 14.80
C LEU A 188 -2.11 14.31 15.05
N PHE A 189 -3.03 15.03 14.40
CA PHE A 189 -3.23 16.46 14.68
C PHE A 189 -3.78 16.73 16.09
N LYS A 190 -4.59 15.81 16.64
CA LYS A 190 -5.08 15.96 18.02
C LYS A 190 -4.01 15.65 19.06
N GLU A 191 -3.24 14.59 18.84
CA GLU A 191 -2.26 14.10 19.81
C GLU A 191 -0.88 14.76 19.65
N GLN A 192 -0.26 14.60 18.47
CA GLN A 192 1.15 14.92 18.22
C GLN A 192 1.40 15.45 16.79
N PRO A 193 1.03 16.72 16.50
CA PRO A 193 1.18 17.32 15.17
C PRO A 193 2.60 17.29 14.59
N CYS A 194 3.62 17.35 15.46
CA CYS A 194 5.02 17.28 15.05
C CYS A 194 5.47 15.88 14.58
N ARG A 195 4.68 14.83 14.82
CA ARG A 195 4.94 13.46 14.36
C ARG A 195 4.25 13.12 13.05
N ILE A 196 3.46 14.02 12.46
CA ILE A 196 2.85 13.79 11.15
C ILE A 196 3.98 13.70 10.10
N PRO A 197 4.23 12.53 9.49
CA PRO A 197 5.32 12.40 8.54
C PRO A 197 5.00 13.08 7.22
N LEU A 198 6.05 13.34 6.45
CA LEU A 198 5.94 13.99 5.16
C LEU A 198 4.95 13.28 4.22
N ALA A 199 4.91 11.94 4.22
CA ALA A 199 3.99 11.18 3.36
C ALA A 199 2.52 11.55 3.58
N LEU A 200 2.07 11.73 4.82
CA LEU A 200 0.70 12.14 5.13
C LEU A 200 0.47 13.64 4.85
N LEU A 201 1.48 14.49 5.07
CA LEU A 201 1.40 15.91 4.71
C LEU A 201 1.27 16.12 3.20
N LEU A 202 1.88 15.25 2.39
CA LEU A 202 1.71 15.27 0.94
C LEU A 202 0.30 14.85 0.51
N ALA A 203 -0.35 13.93 1.24
CA ALA A 203 -1.77 13.62 1.00
C ALA A 203 -2.68 14.84 1.26
N LEU A 204 -2.27 15.74 2.17
CA LEU A 204 -2.91 17.04 2.43
C LEU A 204 -2.46 18.16 1.49
N SER A 205 -1.66 17.89 0.47
CA SER A 205 -1.13 18.92 -0.42
C SER A 205 -1.50 18.69 -1.88
N ASP A 206 -1.76 19.79 -2.60
CA ASP A 206 -1.89 19.78 -4.07
C ASP A 206 -0.52 19.82 -4.77
N TYR A 207 0.56 19.97 -3.99
CA TYR A 207 1.92 20.01 -4.49
C TYR A 207 2.64 18.69 -4.20
N ASP A 208 2.91 17.93 -5.26
CA ASP A 208 3.74 16.72 -5.16
C ASP A 208 5.23 17.08 -5.14
N LEU A 209 5.76 17.11 -3.93
CA LEU A 209 7.16 17.40 -3.63
C LEU A 209 8.11 16.34 -4.20
N ARG A 210 7.64 15.12 -4.47
CA ARG A 210 8.46 14.03 -5.05
C ARG A 210 8.89 14.32 -6.49
N ARG A 211 8.16 15.20 -7.18
CA ARG A 211 8.50 15.69 -8.54
C ARG A 211 9.53 16.81 -8.53
N SER A 212 9.88 17.34 -7.37
CA SER A 212 10.86 18.42 -7.25
C SER A 212 12.28 17.90 -7.49
N LYS A 213 13.05 18.56 -8.36
CA LYS A 213 14.49 18.30 -8.54
C LYS A 213 15.29 18.42 -7.25
N PHE A 214 14.83 19.28 -6.33
CA PHE A 214 15.50 19.45 -5.04
C PHE A 214 15.26 18.22 -4.14
N TYR A 215 14.05 17.68 -4.13
CA TYR A 215 13.73 16.45 -3.38
C TYR A 215 14.37 15.21 -3.98
N GLN A 216 14.47 15.11 -5.30
CA GLN A 216 15.14 13.99 -5.98
C GLN A 216 16.67 14.01 -5.81
N GLY A 217 17.23 15.11 -5.31
CA GLY A 217 18.67 15.27 -5.10
C GLY A 217 19.01 15.57 -3.63
N PRO A 218 19.76 16.64 -3.35
CA PRO A 218 20.34 16.87 -2.02
C PRO A 218 19.32 17.25 -0.94
N GLY A 219 18.10 17.65 -1.34
CA GLY A 219 17.08 18.16 -0.42
C GLY A 219 16.19 17.08 0.22
N LYS A 220 16.32 15.81 -0.17
CA LYS A 220 15.43 14.73 0.33
C LYS A 220 15.38 14.66 1.85
N SER A 221 16.55 14.43 2.47
CA SER A 221 16.66 14.25 3.92
C SER A 221 16.27 15.50 4.69
N ASP A 222 16.57 16.69 4.15
CA ASP A 222 16.18 17.96 4.78
C ASP A 222 14.67 18.15 4.76
N LEU A 223 14.01 17.87 3.64
CA LEU A 223 12.57 18.05 3.50
C LEU A 223 11.80 17.04 4.35
N GLU A 224 12.24 15.77 4.38
CA GLU A 224 11.68 14.73 5.23
C GLU A 224 11.81 15.07 6.72
N LEU A 225 12.88 15.76 7.12
CA LEU A 225 13.12 16.18 8.50
C LEU A 225 12.38 17.45 8.90
N TRP A 226 12.48 18.51 8.08
CA TRP A 226 12.08 19.86 8.48
C TRP A 226 10.63 20.19 8.18
N VAL A 227 10.04 19.64 7.10
CA VAL A 227 8.64 19.94 6.76
C VAL A 227 7.67 19.50 7.86
N PRO A 228 7.72 18.26 8.39
CA PRO A 228 6.93 17.85 9.57
C PRO A 228 7.12 18.77 10.79
N ARG A 229 8.36 19.16 11.07
CA ARG A 229 8.70 20.01 12.22
C ARG A 229 8.13 21.41 12.09
N ILE A 230 8.18 21.98 10.88
CA ILE A 230 7.60 23.28 10.58
C ILE A 230 6.08 23.24 10.79
N VAL A 231 5.38 22.24 10.26
CA VAL A 231 3.93 22.10 10.46
C VAL A 231 3.59 21.94 11.94
N GLY A 232 4.34 21.09 12.66
CA GLY A 232 4.17 20.92 14.10
C GLY A 232 4.43 22.20 14.89
N MET A 233 5.40 23.01 14.47
CA MET A 233 5.68 24.32 15.07
C MET A 233 4.55 25.31 14.81
N LEU A 234 4.03 25.37 13.58
CA LEU A 234 2.90 26.24 13.24
C LEU A 234 1.66 25.91 14.08
N ASP A 235 1.34 24.63 14.26
CA ASP A 235 0.26 24.21 15.15
C ASP A 235 0.52 24.63 16.61
N ALA A 236 1.73 24.40 17.13
CA ALA A 236 2.10 24.77 18.49
C ALA A 236 2.05 26.29 18.72
N PHE A 237 2.42 27.09 17.72
CA PHE A 237 2.34 28.54 17.77
C PHE A 237 0.89 29.03 17.81
N LEU A 238 0.02 28.49 16.96
CA LEU A 238 -1.41 28.80 16.98
C LEU A 238 -2.04 28.44 18.33
N CYS A 239 -1.70 27.27 18.87
CA CYS A 239 -2.19 26.83 20.18
C CYS A 239 -1.74 27.79 21.30
N LYS A 240 -0.50 28.26 21.27
CA LYS A 240 0.02 29.21 22.29
C LYS A 240 -0.52 30.62 22.17
N THR A 241 -0.76 31.10 20.95
CA THR A 241 -1.14 32.51 20.71
C THR A 241 -2.65 32.73 20.67
N GLN A 242 -3.39 31.78 20.11
CA GLN A 242 -4.82 31.87 19.84
C GLN A 242 -5.64 30.85 20.65
N GLY A 243 -4.99 29.91 21.35
CA GLY A 243 -5.69 28.86 22.09
C GLY A 243 -6.36 27.80 21.21
N THR A 244 -6.09 27.80 19.90
CA THR A 244 -6.72 26.92 18.91
C THR A 244 -5.67 26.10 18.17
N ARG A 245 -6.01 24.85 17.80
CA ARG A 245 -5.15 24.01 16.95
C ARG A 245 -5.34 24.36 15.47
N LEU A 246 -4.43 23.88 14.63
CA LEU A 246 -4.50 24.08 13.18
C LEU A 246 -5.80 23.49 12.59
N ILE A 247 -6.12 22.25 12.95
CA ILE A 247 -7.36 21.58 12.50
C ILE A 247 -8.61 22.30 12.97
N ASP A 248 -8.61 22.82 14.20
CA ASP A 248 -9.75 23.56 14.75
C ASP A 248 -9.89 24.89 14.03
N LYS A 249 -8.81 25.62 13.76
CA LYS A 249 -8.85 26.89 13.03
C LYS A 249 -9.53 26.75 11.66
N PHE A 250 -9.21 25.70 10.92
CA PHE A 250 -9.75 25.48 9.58
C PHE A 250 -11.13 24.84 9.56
N HIS A 251 -11.56 24.16 10.63
CA HIS A 251 -12.85 23.47 10.73
C HIS A 251 -13.18 22.61 9.49
N PRO A 252 -12.41 21.55 9.21
CA PRO A 252 -12.44 20.84 7.92
C PRO A 252 -13.80 20.21 7.55
N GLY A 253 -14.71 20.06 8.51
CA GLY A 253 -16.08 19.64 8.27
C GLY A 253 -16.68 18.96 9.50
N ARG A 254 -17.84 18.34 9.31
CA ARG A 254 -18.44 17.43 10.28
C ARG A 254 -17.97 16.00 9.99
N GLU A 255 -18.01 15.17 11.03
CA GLU A 255 -17.86 13.73 10.93
C GLU A 255 -18.88 13.15 9.94
N ARG A 256 -18.41 12.24 9.09
CA ARG A 256 -19.20 11.50 8.12
C ARG A 256 -19.03 10.01 8.40
N THR A 257 -20.13 9.27 8.31
CA THR A 257 -20.09 7.81 8.35
C THR A 257 -20.01 7.29 6.93
N ILE A 258 -19.01 6.47 6.64
CA ILE A 258 -18.75 5.84 5.35
C ILE A 258 -18.82 4.34 5.56
N GLU A 259 -19.50 3.64 4.67
CA GLU A 259 -19.54 2.18 4.68
C GLU A 259 -18.38 1.62 3.85
N ARG A 260 -17.57 0.76 4.44
CA ARG A 260 -16.39 0.16 3.81
C ARG A 260 -16.51 -1.36 3.83
N TYR A 261 -16.24 -1.99 2.69
CA TYR A 261 -16.10 -3.45 2.61
C TYR A 261 -14.81 -3.92 3.30
N LEU A 262 -14.94 -4.91 4.17
CA LEU A 262 -13.84 -5.49 4.94
C LEU A 262 -13.15 -6.62 4.17
N PHE A 263 -11.82 -6.68 4.30
CA PHE A 263 -10.94 -7.74 3.79
C PHE A 263 -11.22 -8.08 2.32
N ARG A 264 -11.26 -7.05 1.46
CA ARG A 264 -11.53 -7.21 0.02
C ARG A 264 -10.59 -8.26 -0.58
N SER A 265 -11.17 -9.14 -1.40
CA SER A 265 -10.45 -10.25 -2.06
C SER A 265 -9.83 -11.29 -1.09
N ALA A 266 -10.22 -11.29 0.19
CA ALA A 266 -9.86 -12.34 1.13
C ALA A 266 -10.97 -13.39 1.28
N VAL A 267 -10.58 -14.65 1.51
CA VAL A 267 -11.52 -15.74 1.84
C VAL A 267 -11.76 -15.72 3.34
N TYR A 268 -12.82 -15.05 3.79
CA TYR A 268 -13.19 -15.02 5.21
C TYR A 268 -14.69 -15.16 5.45
N ASP A 269 -15.02 -15.77 6.58
CA ASP A 269 -16.39 -15.93 7.03
C ASP A 269 -17.00 -14.58 7.43
N ASP A 270 -17.87 -14.06 6.57
CA ASP A 270 -18.59 -12.80 6.79
C ASP A 270 -19.46 -12.77 8.05
N SER A 271 -19.74 -13.92 8.68
CA SER A 271 -20.46 -13.97 9.95
C SER A 271 -19.63 -13.51 11.14
N LEU A 272 -18.29 -13.45 11.01
CA LEU A 272 -17.39 -13.01 12.06
C LEU A 272 -17.46 -11.49 12.28
N TYR A 273 -17.39 -10.74 11.18
CA TYR A 273 -17.19 -9.29 11.22
C TYR A 273 -18.23 -8.50 10.40
N GLY A 274 -19.05 -9.19 9.61
CA GLY A 274 -19.84 -8.58 8.54
C GLY A 274 -19.03 -8.38 7.26
N ARG A 275 -19.72 -8.10 6.15
CA ARG A 275 -19.09 -7.76 4.85
C ARG A 275 -18.58 -6.32 4.81
N THR A 276 -19.25 -5.45 5.54
CA THR A 276 -18.98 -4.02 5.59
C THR A 276 -18.89 -3.55 7.03
N ALA A 277 -18.14 -2.47 7.25
CA ALA A 277 -18.10 -1.77 8.52
C ALA A 277 -18.27 -0.26 8.32
N SER A 278 -18.90 0.37 9.31
CA SER A 278 -19.13 1.81 9.34
C SER A 278 -17.90 2.53 9.90
N LEU A 279 -17.24 3.31 9.05
CA LEU A 279 -16.09 4.13 9.40
C LEU A 279 -16.54 5.58 9.63
N VAL A 280 -16.10 6.21 10.72
CA VAL A 280 -16.37 7.63 10.96
C VAL A 280 -15.11 8.43 10.66
N SER A 281 -15.18 9.32 9.66
CA SER A 281 -14.04 10.17 9.27
C SER A 281 -14.46 11.63 9.10
N VAL A 282 -13.51 12.54 9.29
CA VAL A 282 -13.66 13.96 8.95
C VAL A 282 -12.87 14.19 7.67
N PRO A 283 -13.41 14.86 6.63
CA PRO A 283 -12.75 15.02 5.34
C PRO A 283 -11.60 16.04 5.40
N LEU A 284 -10.45 15.68 5.99
CA LEU A 284 -9.30 16.59 6.13
C LEU A 284 -8.61 16.76 4.77
N SER A 285 -8.37 15.68 4.05
CA SER A 285 -7.66 15.69 2.78
C SER A 285 -8.45 16.34 1.67
N SER A 286 -9.78 16.32 1.67
CA SER A 286 -10.59 17.06 0.68
C SER A 286 -10.90 18.50 1.10
N HIS A 287 -10.53 18.93 2.30
CA HIS A 287 -10.81 20.29 2.78
C HIS A 287 -9.90 21.36 2.14
N ARG A 288 -10.43 22.05 1.11
CA ARG A 288 -9.67 23.01 0.28
C ARG A 288 -8.87 24.08 1.07
N PRO A 289 -9.42 24.78 2.07
CA PRO A 289 -8.65 25.79 2.82
C PRO A 289 -7.44 25.20 3.55
N LEU A 290 -7.60 24.04 4.20
CA LEU A 290 -6.51 23.35 4.91
C LEU A 290 -5.47 22.85 3.92
N ARG A 291 -5.89 22.20 2.82
CA ARG A 291 -4.99 21.76 1.74
C ARG A 291 -4.16 22.89 1.19
N LYS A 292 -4.80 24.03 0.90
CA LYS A 292 -4.13 25.22 0.39
C LYS A 292 -3.08 25.71 1.38
N TYR A 293 -3.42 25.79 2.67
CA TYR A 293 -2.47 26.22 3.71
C TYR A 293 -1.26 25.30 3.83
N ILE A 294 -1.48 23.97 3.91
CA ILE A 294 -0.40 22.97 3.96
C ILE A 294 0.46 23.05 2.71
N THR A 295 -0.16 23.17 1.52
CA THR A 295 0.56 23.33 0.25
C THR A 295 1.47 24.55 0.23
N GLN A 296 0.98 25.71 0.69
CA GLN A 296 1.80 26.92 0.75
C GLN A 296 2.94 26.78 1.76
N THR A 297 2.67 26.15 2.90
CA THR A 297 3.66 25.86 3.94
C THR A 297 4.79 24.99 3.41
N ILE A 298 4.46 23.89 2.71
CA ILE A 298 5.44 22.97 2.11
C ILE A 298 6.29 23.70 1.07
N ARG A 299 5.66 24.46 0.15
CA ARG A 299 6.36 25.19 -0.91
C ARG A 299 7.28 26.27 -0.35
N TYR A 300 6.87 26.94 0.73
CA TYR A 300 7.68 27.94 1.41
C TYR A 300 8.87 27.31 2.14
N ALA A 301 8.61 26.26 2.92
CA ALA A 301 9.66 25.49 3.60
C ALA A 301 10.72 24.99 2.59
N GLU A 302 10.28 24.47 1.44
CA GLU A 302 11.19 24.04 0.40
C GLU A 302 12.04 25.19 -0.17
N ASN A 303 11.46 26.36 -0.43
CA ASN A 303 12.21 27.51 -0.91
C ASN A 303 13.27 27.98 0.11
N GLN A 304 12.94 27.98 1.39
CA GLN A 304 13.90 28.33 2.44
C GLN A 304 15.04 27.32 2.54
N LEU A 305 14.72 26.02 2.47
CA LEU A 305 15.74 24.97 2.47
C LEU A 305 16.61 25.00 1.20
N ARG A 306 16.04 25.33 0.04
CA ARG A 306 16.81 25.57 -1.19
C ARG A 306 17.80 26.72 -1.02
N GLU A 307 17.37 27.82 -0.39
CA GLU A 307 18.23 28.97 -0.10
C GLU A 307 19.37 28.61 0.86
N LEU A 308 19.07 27.94 1.97
CA LEU A 308 20.05 27.47 2.95
C LEU A 308 21.08 26.50 2.35
N ARG A 309 20.68 25.70 1.36
CA ARG A 309 21.57 24.75 0.64
C ARG A 309 22.19 25.34 -0.63
N GLY A 310 21.93 26.61 -0.96
CA GLY A 310 22.44 27.25 -2.17
C GLY A 310 21.92 26.64 -3.48
N PHE A 311 20.77 25.97 -3.46
CA PHE A 311 20.15 25.34 -4.62
C PHE A 311 19.51 26.38 -5.55
N ARG A 312 19.78 26.26 -6.86
CA ARG A 312 19.27 27.22 -7.86
C ARG A 312 17.83 26.92 -8.24
N GLY A 313 17.03 27.99 -8.34
CA GLY A 313 15.63 27.95 -8.77
C GLY A 313 14.66 27.96 -7.60
N ARG A 314 13.77 28.96 -7.55
CA ARG A 314 12.74 29.13 -6.51
C ARG A 314 11.36 28.84 -7.07
N LEU A 315 10.50 28.24 -6.25
CA LEU A 315 9.09 28.08 -6.52
C LEU A 315 8.41 29.46 -6.48
N ARG A 316 7.54 29.74 -7.46
CA ARG A 316 6.82 31.03 -7.62
C ARG A 316 5.39 30.94 -7.13
N GLY A 317 4.79 32.08 -6.76
CA GLY A 317 3.38 32.16 -6.38
C GLY A 317 3.10 31.52 -5.02
N ILE A 318 3.99 31.77 -4.05
CA ILE A 318 3.76 31.42 -2.65
C ILE A 318 3.02 32.58 -1.99
N VAL A 319 1.92 32.28 -1.32
CA VAL A 319 1.10 33.26 -0.62
C VAL A 319 0.86 32.75 0.79
N MET A 320 1.52 33.38 1.76
CA MET A 320 1.29 33.16 3.19
C MET A 320 1.21 34.50 3.93
N ASP A 321 0.70 34.47 5.15
CA ASP A 321 0.71 35.62 6.03
C ASP A 321 2.13 35.93 6.51
N SER A 322 2.48 37.22 6.57
CA SER A 322 3.83 37.66 6.94
C SER A 322 4.24 37.28 8.36
N GLU A 323 3.28 36.95 9.24
CA GLU A 323 3.57 36.44 10.58
C GLU A 323 4.07 34.99 10.51
N THR A 324 3.38 34.13 9.78
CA THR A 324 3.79 32.74 9.52
C THR A 324 5.14 32.66 8.81
N GLU A 325 5.37 33.47 7.78
CA GLU A 325 6.65 33.52 7.06
C GLU A 325 7.82 33.83 8.02
N ARG A 326 7.72 34.93 8.79
CA ARG A 326 8.74 35.31 9.78
C ARG A 326 8.93 34.27 10.88
N LEU A 327 7.92 33.47 11.18
CA LEU A 327 8.03 32.41 12.17
C LEU A 327 8.84 31.24 11.61
N ILE A 328 8.56 30.83 10.37
CA ILE A 328 9.31 29.76 9.69
C ILE A 328 10.77 30.18 9.51
N ASP A 329 11.02 31.41 9.06
CA ASP A 329 12.38 31.93 8.87
C ASP A 329 13.17 31.91 10.18
N ARG A 330 12.63 32.50 11.26
CA ARG A 330 13.28 32.50 12.57
C ARG A 330 13.51 31.09 13.11
N TYR A 331 12.58 30.17 12.84
CA TYR A 331 12.71 28.79 13.28
C TYR A 331 13.86 28.10 12.55
N LEU A 332 13.91 28.19 11.22
CA LEU A 332 14.99 27.61 10.43
C LEU A 332 16.33 28.29 10.70
N GLU A 333 16.39 29.62 10.77
CA GLU A 333 17.62 30.35 11.13
C GLU A 333 18.17 29.90 12.48
N LYS A 334 17.32 29.71 13.50
CA LYS A 334 17.75 29.24 14.81
C LYS A 334 18.32 27.82 14.77
N GLU A 335 17.70 26.94 13.99
CA GLU A 335 18.10 25.53 13.92
C GLU A 335 19.33 25.30 13.02
N PHE A 336 19.49 26.12 11.97
CA PHE A 336 20.66 26.12 11.08
C PHE A 336 21.77 27.07 11.53
N ALA A 337 21.52 27.91 12.55
CA ALA A 337 22.60 28.65 13.21
C ALA A 337 23.64 27.64 13.71
N PRO A 338 24.95 27.95 13.57
CA PRO A 338 25.98 27.10 14.12
C PRO A 338 25.69 26.93 15.62
N GLN A 339 25.40 25.70 16.05
CA GLN A 339 25.36 25.39 17.47
C GLN A 339 26.73 25.75 18.02
N THR A 340 26.83 26.89 18.70
CA THR A 340 27.93 27.14 19.64
C THR A 340 27.78 26.10 20.72
N VAL A 341 28.31 24.91 20.46
CA VAL A 341 28.69 23.98 21.51
C VAL A 341 29.69 24.77 22.32
N SER A 342 29.24 25.33 23.44
CA SER A 342 30.13 25.72 24.52
C SER A 342 30.81 24.43 24.93
N GLN A 343 31.93 24.10 24.28
CA GLN A 343 32.89 23.16 24.83
C GLN A 343 33.15 23.68 26.25
N PRO A 344 32.92 22.89 27.30
CA PRO A 344 33.37 23.31 28.61
C PRO A 344 34.86 23.54 28.47
N ARG A 345 35.31 24.79 28.65
CA ARG A 345 36.73 25.09 28.80
C ARG A 345 37.21 24.29 30.00
N ILE A 346 37.82 23.15 29.76
CA ILE A 346 38.61 22.48 30.78
C ILE A 346 39.87 23.34 30.91
N GLU A 347 39.81 24.35 31.76
CA GLU A 347 41.00 25.00 32.30
C GLU A 347 41.69 23.95 33.17
N ILE A 348 42.67 23.26 32.59
CA ILE A 348 43.60 22.44 33.34
C ILE A 348 44.45 23.40 34.15
N ASP A 349 44.13 23.50 35.44
CA ASP A 349 44.88 24.26 36.41
C ASP A 349 46.29 23.67 36.52
N ALA A 350 47.28 24.36 35.93
CA ALA A 350 48.66 23.88 35.81
C ALA A 350 49.29 23.58 37.18
N GLU A 351 48.82 24.24 38.24
CA GLU A 351 49.25 24.00 39.61
C GLU A 351 48.78 22.64 40.14
N LYS A 352 47.55 22.22 39.82
CA LYS A 352 47.03 20.89 40.21
C LYS A 352 47.68 19.75 39.44
N LEU A 353 48.03 19.99 38.16
CA LEU A 353 48.77 19.02 37.35
C LEU A 353 50.20 18.81 37.87
N ALA A 354 50.85 19.88 38.35
CA ALA A 354 52.17 19.80 38.98
C ALA A 354 52.11 19.03 40.32
N ALA A 355 51.09 19.28 41.14
CA ALA A 355 50.87 18.55 42.39
C ALA A 355 50.64 17.04 42.15
N LEU A 356 49.85 16.67 41.14
CA LEU A 356 49.61 15.26 40.77
C LEU A 356 50.85 14.57 40.22
N LYS A 357 51.71 15.28 39.46
CA LYS A 357 53.02 14.74 39.04
C LYS A 357 53.94 14.50 40.23
N GLN A 358 53.99 15.44 41.17
CA GLN A 358 54.83 15.34 42.36
C GLN A 358 54.38 14.19 43.29
N ASP A 359 53.07 13.99 43.44
CA ASP A 359 52.50 12.85 44.18
C ASP A 359 52.78 11.52 43.48
N SER A 360 52.70 11.47 42.14
CA SER A 360 53.03 10.26 41.38
C SER A 360 54.52 9.89 41.47
N ASP A 361 55.41 10.89 41.40
CA ASP A 361 56.86 10.69 41.54
C ASP A 361 57.25 10.31 42.98
N TYR A 362 56.53 10.81 43.99
CA TYR A 362 56.68 10.39 45.37
C TYR A 362 56.24 8.92 45.60
N VAL A 363 55.13 8.50 45.01
CA VAL A 363 54.67 7.10 45.07
C VAL A 363 55.62 6.17 44.30
N ARG A 364 56.12 6.60 43.14
CA ARG A 364 57.08 5.85 42.32
C ARG A 364 58.42 5.69 43.05
N SER A 365 58.97 6.76 43.61
CA SER A 365 60.22 6.68 44.40
C SER A 365 60.07 5.79 45.64
N ARG A 366 58.88 5.74 46.25
CA ARG A 366 58.60 4.87 47.41
C ARG A 366 58.39 3.39 47.05
N LEU A 367 57.97 3.10 45.81
CA LEU A 367 57.84 1.74 45.29
C LEU A 367 59.15 1.17 44.70
N THR A 368 60.17 2.00 44.49
CA THR A 368 61.44 1.58 43.84
C THR A 368 62.56 1.23 44.83
N ILE A 369 62.30 1.24 46.15
CA ILE A 369 63.29 0.79 47.14
C ILE A 369 63.09 -0.70 47.41
N GLY A 370 63.90 -1.50 46.75
CA GLY A 370 64.07 -2.92 47.02
C GLY A 370 63.94 -3.72 45.74
N TYR A 371 65.03 -3.82 44.98
CA TYR A 371 65.55 -5.02 44.31
C TYR A 371 66.80 -4.62 43.49
N GLU A 372 67.96 -4.57 44.15
CA GLU A 372 69.25 -4.96 43.56
C GLU A 372 69.41 -6.45 43.98
N GLU A 373 69.74 -7.47 43.16
CA GLU A 373 70.85 -7.68 42.21
C GLU A 373 70.60 -8.97 41.34
N ARG A 374 71.44 -9.12 40.28
CA ARG A 374 71.76 -10.28 39.41
C ARG A 374 70.92 -10.47 38.13
N ASP A 375 71.49 -10.67 36.94
CA ASP A 375 72.88 -10.78 36.48
C ASP A 375 72.94 -10.41 34.97
N GLU A 376 74.10 -9.95 34.55
CA GLU A 376 74.48 -9.60 33.17
C GLU A 376 74.48 -10.83 32.24
N THR A 377 73.97 -10.70 31.02
CA THR A 377 74.69 -11.12 29.79
C THR A 377 74.07 -10.53 28.51
N ALA A 378 74.95 -9.90 27.72
CA ALA A 378 74.93 -9.79 26.26
C ALA A 378 73.88 -8.88 25.59
N ALA A 379 74.30 -7.63 25.41
CA ALA A 379 73.89 -6.80 24.29
C ALA A 379 74.53 -7.32 22.98
N GLU A 380 73.71 -7.65 21.98
CA GLU A 380 74.08 -7.63 20.56
C GLU A 380 72.81 -7.82 19.71
N ALA A 381 72.29 -6.71 19.16
CA ALA A 381 71.62 -6.59 17.85
C ALA A 381 70.81 -5.28 17.82
N ILE A 382 71.53 -4.19 17.58
CA ILE A 382 70.98 -3.00 16.93
C ILE A 382 70.77 -3.37 15.45
N SER A 383 69.64 -2.94 14.87
CA SER A 383 69.53 -2.39 13.50
C SER A 383 68.40 -3.00 12.63
N GLY A 384 67.52 -2.10 12.16
CA GLY A 384 66.62 -2.29 11.02
C GLY A 384 65.15 -2.39 11.43
N LEU A 385 64.22 -1.50 11.09
CA LEU A 385 64.16 -0.49 10.03
C LEU A 385 63.15 0.61 10.45
N GLU A 386 63.55 1.88 10.32
CA GLU A 386 62.62 2.96 9.95
C GLU A 386 62.51 2.96 8.42
N GLY A 387 61.30 3.14 7.87
CA GLY A 387 61.13 3.41 6.45
C GLY A 387 59.76 3.04 5.86
N ASP A 388 58.95 4.08 5.73
CA ASP A 388 57.98 4.36 4.66
C ASP A 388 56.56 3.74 4.63
N LEU A 389 55.64 4.71 4.66
CA LEU A 389 54.31 4.76 4.11
C LEU A 389 54.31 4.62 2.58
N ASP A 390 53.12 4.32 2.05
CA ASP A 390 52.66 4.35 0.66
C ASP A 390 52.73 3.03 -0.13
N SER A 391 51.60 2.30 -0.13
CA SER A 391 50.92 1.89 -1.36
C SER A 391 49.52 1.33 -1.04
N GLU A 392 48.48 2.08 -1.43
CA GLU A 392 47.18 1.50 -1.76
C GLU A 392 47.35 0.65 -3.03
N ALA A 393 46.94 -0.62 -2.98
CA ALA A 393 46.62 -1.44 -4.14
C ALA A 393 45.69 -2.59 -3.73
N ASP A 394 44.46 -2.48 -4.23
CA ASP A 394 43.64 -3.52 -4.86
C ASP A 394 43.36 -4.83 -4.10
N LEU A 395 42.13 -4.92 -3.61
CA LEU A 395 41.40 -6.18 -3.52
C LEU A 395 40.07 -6.04 -4.27
N ASP A 396 40.03 -6.71 -5.42
CA ASP A 396 38.95 -6.80 -6.39
C ASP A 396 37.59 -7.12 -5.75
N THR A 397 36.65 -6.18 -5.90
CA THR A 397 35.22 -6.44 -5.90
C THR A 397 34.84 -7.15 -7.20
N LEU A 398 34.27 -8.35 -7.06
CA LEU A 398 33.63 -9.07 -8.17
C LEU A 398 32.39 -8.29 -8.64
N ASP A 399 32.55 -7.56 -9.75
CA ASP A 399 31.45 -7.01 -10.54
C ASP A 399 30.62 -8.15 -11.14
N ILE A 400 29.43 -8.39 -10.56
CA ILE A 400 28.36 -9.09 -11.26
C ILE A 400 27.65 -8.03 -12.10
N ILE A 401 28.07 -7.94 -13.35
CA ILE A 401 27.39 -7.24 -14.43
C ILE A 401 26.02 -7.92 -14.62
N VAL A 402 24.98 -7.35 -14.02
CA VAL A 402 23.60 -7.60 -14.45
C VAL A 402 23.40 -6.73 -15.69
N PRO A 403 23.13 -7.29 -16.88
CA PRO A 403 22.80 -6.46 -18.02
C PRO A 403 21.46 -5.80 -17.74
N GLU A 404 21.47 -4.49 -17.51
CA GLU A 404 20.35 -3.62 -17.79
C GLU A 404 20.06 -3.75 -19.29
N GLN A 405 19.10 -4.61 -19.65
CA GLN A 405 18.40 -4.43 -20.90
C GLN A 405 17.49 -3.22 -20.71
N GLU A 406 17.96 -2.07 -21.19
CA GLU A 406 17.08 -1.08 -21.80
C GLU A 406 16.25 -1.83 -22.85
N VAL A 407 15.02 -2.19 -22.49
CA VAL A 407 14.02 -2.48 -23.51
C VAL A 407 13.66 -1.12 -24.08
N ASP A 408 14.35 -0.76 -25.15
CA ASP A 408 13.84 0.19 -26.12
C ASP A 408 12.37 -0.17 -26.36
N LYS A 409 11.47 0.77 -26.03
CA LYS A 409 10.09 0.71 -26.50
C LYS A 409 10.13 0.87 -28.01
N GLU A 410 10.36 -0.24 -28.69
CA GLU A 410 9.87 -0.40 -30.05
C GLU A 410 8.35 -0.30 -29.96
N ASP A 411 7.86 0.79 -30.54
CA ASP A 411 6.46 1.09 -30.79
C ASP A 411 5.91 0.03 -31.77
N GLY A 412 5.73 -1.18 -31.26
CA GLY A 412 4.98 -2.26 -31.91
C GLY A 412 3.51 -1.93 -31.75
N GLY A 413 2.94 -1.29 -32.76
CA GLY A 413 1.58 -0.73 -32.73
C GLY A 413 0.52 -1.75 -32.32
N SER A 414 0.07 -1.66 -31.06
CA SER A 414 -1.23 -2.17 -30.64
C SER A 414 -2.28 -1.12 -31.00
N SER A 415 -3.24 -1.51 -31.85
CA SER A 415 -4.29 -0.63 -32.39
C SER A 415 -5.60 -0.76 -31.59
N ALA A 416 -5.54 -1.01 -30.29
CA ALA A 416 -6.71 -1.03 -29.41
C ALA A 416 -7.01 0.38 -28.88
N TYR A 417 -8.17 0.93 -29.24
CA TYR A 417 -8.64 2.23 -28.75
C TYR A 417 -10.15 2.21 -28.48
N TRP A 418 -10.58 2.99 -27.49
CA TRP A 418 -11.99 3.08 -27.10
C TRP A 418 -12.61 4.36 -27.68
N ASP A 419 -13.63 4.22 -28.53
CA ASP A 419 -14.29 5.32 -29.24
C ASP A 419 -15.63 5.68 -28.56
N MET A 420 -15.55 6.38 -27.41
CA MET A 420 -16.75 6.72 -26.61
C MET A 420 -17.48 7.98 -27.11
N PRO A 421 -18.81 7.94 -27.31
CA PRO A 421 -19.63 9.14 -27.49
C PRO A 421 -19.78 9.93 -26.16
N PRO A 422 -20.04 11.25 -26.21
CA PRO A 422 -19.93 12.13 -25.06
C PRO A 422 -21.21 12.16 -24.22
N LEU A 423 -21.50 11.11 -23.44
CA LEU A 423 -22.66 11.11 -22.54
C LEU A 423 -22.42 10.52 -21.15
N ASP A 424 -21.25 9.96 -20.84
CA ASP A 424 -21.00 9.41 -19.49
C ASP A 424 -19.59 9.72 -18.95
N GLU A 425 -19.51 10.59 -17.94
CA GLU A 425 -18.24 11.06 -17.34
C GLU A 425 -17.52 9.93 -16.58
N ASP A 426 -18.27 9.01 -15.99
CA ASP A 426 -17.73 7.91 -15.16
C ASP A 426 -17.06 6.83 -16.03
N TRP A 427 -17.63 6.52 -17.20
CA TRP A 427 -17.03 5.61 -18.18
C TRP A 427 -15.85 6.24 -18.94
N ALA A 428 -15.86 7.55 -19.17
CA ALA A 428 -14.71 8.26 -19.71
C ALA A 428 -13.52 8.26 -18.73
N SER A 429 -13.81 8.41 -17.44
CA SER A 429 -12.82 8.28 -16.36
C SER A 429 -12.26 6.86 -16.26
N PHE A 430 -13.13 5.83 -16.36
CA PHE A 430 -12.75 4.44 -16.41
C PHE A 430 -11.82 4.15 -17.60
N ALA A 431 -12.24 4.50 -18.82
CA ALA A 431 -11.47 4.27 -20.03
C ALA A 431 -10.11 4.99 -20.03
N GLY A 432 -10.04 6.19 -19.45
CA GLY A 432 -8.80 6.96 -19.33
C GLY A 432 -7.80 6.40 -18.30
N ARG A 433 -8.22 5.46 -17.45
CA ARG A 433 -7.38 4.82 -16.42
C ARG A 433 -6.94 3.40 -16.78
N LEU A 434 -7.44 2.84 -17.88
CA LEU A 434 -7.06 1.50 -18.35
C LEU A 434 -5.72 1.54 -19.09
N ASP A 435 -4.83 0.62 -18.74
CA ASP A 435 -3.56 0.41 -19.44
C ASP A 435 -3.75 -0.47 -20.69
N SER A 436 -2.73 -0.50 -21.58
CA SER A 436 -2.80 -1.25 -22.86
C SER A 436 -3.14 -2.74 -22.66
N VAL A 437 -2.60 -3.36 -21.61
CA VAL A 437 -2.87 -4.76 -21.24
C VAL A 437 -4.35 -4.98 -20.90
N GLN A 438 -4.94 -4.04 -20.18
CA GLN A 438 -6.32 -4.12 -19.71
C GLN A 438 -7.31 -3.88 -20.86
N LEU A 439 -6.96 -3.01 -21.83
CA LEU A 439 -7.74 -2.82 -23.06
C LEU A 439 -7.70 -4.05 -23.97
N GLU A 440 -6.53 -4.69 -24.12
CA GLU A 440 -6.38 -5.94 -24.87
C GLU A 440 -7.13 -7.11 -24.21
N ALA A 441 -7.11 -7.17 -22.88
CA ALA A 441 -7.89 -8.13 -22.12
C ALA A 441 -9.42 -7.94 -22.28
N LEU A 442 -9.91 -6.69 -22.24
CA LEU A 442 -11.32 -6.39 -22.51
C LEU A 442 -11.74 -6.74 -23.94
N LEU A 443 -10.86 -6.52 -24.92
CA LEU A 443 -11.05 -6.99 -26.30
C LEU A 443 -11.09 -8.51 -26.38
N ALA A 444 -10.26 -9.21 -25.60
CA ALA A 444 -10.21 -10.67 -25.57
C ALA A 444 -11.51 -11.24 -25.01
N LEU A 445 -12.03 -10.63 -23.95
CA LEU A 445 -13.30 -11.00 -23.31
C LEU A 445 -14.52 -10.75 -24.21
N LYS A 446 -14.42 -9.82 -25.17
CA LYS A 446 -15.45 -9.57 -26.20
C LYS A 446 -15.43 -10.58 -27.35
N GLY A 447 -14.32 -11.31 -27.52
CA GLY A 447 -14.09 -12.25 -28.62
C GLY A 447 -14.90 -13.55 -28.52
N LEU A 448 -14.83 -14.36 -29.59
CA LEU A 448 -15.53 -15.66 -29.67
C LEU A 448 -14.94 -16.74 -28.73
N SER A 449 -13.73 -16.53 -28.23
CA SER A 449 -12.99 -17.46 -27.36
C SER A 449 -12.29 -16.71 -26.21
N PRO A 450 -13.05 -16.18 -25.23
CA PRO A 450 -12.53 -15.28 -24.19
C PRO A 450 -11.43 -15.93 -23.35
N ASP A 451 -11.60 -17.18 -22.93
CA ASP A 451 -10.65 -17.88 -22.04
C ASP A 451 -9.27 -18.06 -22.69
N SER A 452 -9.23 -18.47 -23.97
CA SER A 452 -7.98 -18.70 -24.69
C SER A 452 -7.30 -17.40 -25.13
N ALA A 453 -8.08 -16.38 -25.49
CA ALA A 453 -7.54 -15.09 -25.90
C ALA A 453 -6.98 -14.31 -24.71
N LEU A 454 -7.68 -14.36 -23.56
CA LEU A 454 -7.22 -13.73 -22.33
C LEU A 454 -5.95 -14.42 -21.77
N ALA A 455 -5.87 -15.75 -21.90
CA ALA A 455 -4.65 -16.49 -21.58
C ALA A 455 -3.44 -16.06 -22.43
N ALA A 456 -3.62 -15.83 -23.73
CA ALA A 456 -2.56 -15.37 -24.62
C ALA A 456 -2.10 -13.93 -24.28
N VAL A 457 -3.04 -13.03 -23.96
CA VAL A 457 -2.72 -11.67 -23.49
C VAL A 457 -1.93 -11.75 -22.18
N ALA A 458 -2.38 -12.55 -21.22
CA ALA A 458 -1.70 -12.68 -19.94
C ALA A 458 -0.28 -13.26 -20.08
N GLU A 459 -0.09 -14.26 -20.96
CA GLU A 459 1.23 -14.84 -21.25
C GLU A 459 2.17 -13.82 -21.92
N ALA A 460 1.66 -13.00 -22.85
CA ALA A 460 2.46 -11.97 -23.52
C ALA A 460 3.02 -10.91 -22.56
N TYR A 461 2.29 -10.59 -21.48
CA TYR A 461 2.70 -9.61 -20.47
C TYR A 461 3.25 -10.25 -19.19
N GLY A 462 3.42 -11.57 -19.14
CA GLY A 462 3.93 -12.28 -17.96
C GLY A 462 3.03 -12.13 -16.72
N THR A 463 1.72 -11.98 -16.92
CA THR A 463 0.71 -11.82 -15.87
C THR A 463 -0.32 -12.95 -15.93
N MET A 464 -1.36 -12.92 -15.10
CA MET A 464 -2.44 -13.91 -15.06
C MET A 464 -3.75 -13.32 -15.59
N PRO A 465 -4.56 -14.09 -16.36
CA PRO A 465 -5.87 -13.66 -16.85
C PRO A 465 -6.76 -13.06 -15.76
N GLU A 466 -6.81 -13.74 -14.61
CA GLU A 466 -7.65 -13.37 -13.47
C GLU A 466 -7.17 -12.07 -12.81
N LEU A 467 -5.86 -11.85 -12.71
CA LEU A 467 -5.30 -10.62 -12.15
C LEU A 467 -5.60 -9.39 -13.03
N ILE A 468 -5.56 -9.53 -14.36
CA ILE A 468 -5.98 -8.46 -15.28
C ILE A 468 -7.47 -8.15 -15.09
N MET A 469 -8.32 -9.18 -14.92
CA MET A 469 -9.76 -9.00 -14.67
C MET A 469 -10.04 -8.31 -13.33
N ASP A 470 -9.28 -8.63 -12.27
CA ASP A 470 -9.40 -7.97 -10.97
C ASP A 470 -8.97 -6.51 -11.02
N GLU A 471 -7.89 -6.19 -11.73
CA GLU A 471 -7.46 -4.79 -11.92
C GLU A 471 -8.52 -3.99 -12.69
N ILE A 472 -9.09 -4.57 -13.75
CA ILE A 472 -10.21 -3.99 -14.49
C ILE A 472 -11.41 -3.75 -13.57
N ASN A 473 -11.79 -4.74 -12.76
CA ASN A 473 -12.91 -4.63 -11.84
C ASN A 473 -12.63 -3.65 -10.69
N GLN A 474 -11.40 -3.55 -10.20
CA GLN A 474 -11.00 -2.58 -9.21
C GLN A 474 -11.13 -1.16 -9.76
N LEU A 475 -10.65 -0.93 -10.99
CA LEU A 475 -10.82 0.35 -11.67
C LEU A 475 -12.30 0.67 -11.89
N ALA A 476 -13.10 -0.30 -12.31
CA ALA A 476 -14.53 -0.13 -12.54
C ALA A 476 -15.29 0.21 -11.25
N MET A 477 -14.94 -0.44 -10.13
CA MET A 477 -15.52 -0.13 -8.82
C MET A 477 -15.10 1.24 -8.29
N GLU A 478 -13.92 1.75 -8.65
CA GLU A 478 -13.46 3.09 -8.27
C GLU A 478 -14.12 4.21 -9.08
N THR A 479 -14.51 3.93 -10.34
CA THR A 479 -15.07 4.94 -11.25
C THR A 479 -16.57 4.80 -11.44
N ILE A 480 -17.03 3.64 -11.90
CA ILE A 480 -18.43 3.33 -12.25
C ILE A 480 -19.20 2.83 -11.01
N GLY A 481 -18.48 2.28 -10.02
CA GLY A 481 -19.07 1.78 -8.78
C GLY A 481 -19.70 0.38 -8.91
N ASP A 482 -19.44 -0.31 -10.01
CA ASP A 482 -19.91 -1.67 -10.26
C ASP A 482 -18.83 -2.55 -10.89
N LEU A 483 -19.03 -3.87 -10.81
CA LEU A 483 -18.18 -4.87 -11.46
C LEU A 483 -18.55 -4.97 -12.95
N VAL A 484 -17.53 -5.05 -13.80
CA VAL A 484 -17.73 -5.13 -15.25
C VAL A 484 -17.37 -6.51 -15.82
N VAL A 485 -16.62 -7.31 -15.07
CA VAL A 485 -16.30 -8.70 -15.37
C VAL A 485 -16.77 -9.58 -14.21
N ASP A 486 -17.61 -10.59 -14.51
CA ASP A 486 -18.05 -11.60 -13.55
C ASP A 486 -17.96 -12.99 -14.17
N GLY A 487 -17.48 -13.97 -13.39
CA GLY A 487 -17.31 -15.36 -13.85
C GLY A 487 -16.47 -15.53 -15.13
N GLY A 488 -15.49 -14.65 -15.36
CA GLY A 488 -14.65 -14.67 -16.57
C GLY A 488 -15.33 -14.11 -17.83
N ARG A 489 -16.44 -13.38 -17.68
CA ARG A 489 -17.18 -12.76 -18.79
C ARG A 489 -17.56 -11.33 -18.47
N LEU A 490 -17.78 -10.52 -19.49
CA LEU A 490 -18.34 -9.19 -19.33
C LEU A 490 -19.77 -9.29 -18.78
N VAL A 491 -20.09 -8.44 -17.80
CA VAL A 491 -21.42 -8.36 -17.22
C VAL A 491 -22.42 -7.93 -18.29
N PRO A 492 -23.53 -8.67 -18.51
CA PRO A 492 -24.45 -8.42 -19.62
C PRO A 492 -25.03 -7.00 -19.68
N GLU A 493 -25.20 -6.38 -18.51
CA GLU A 493 -25.77 -5.05 -18.32
C GLU A 493 -24.89 -3.92 -18.89
N TYR A 494 -23.60 -4.20 -19.10
CA TYR A 494 -22.61 -3.23 -19.57
C TYR A 494 -22.08 -3.52 -20.98
N LEU A 495 -22.58 -4.55 -21.66
CA LEU A 495 -22.11 -4.95 -22.99
C LEU A 495 -22.19 -3.82 -24.03
N GLU A 496 -23.22 -2.95 -23.94
CA GLU A 496 -23.40 -1.79 -24.82
C GLU A 496 -22.21 -0.80 -24.74
N PHE A 497 -21.59 -0.64 -23.56
CA PHE A 497 -20.43 0.23 -23.37
C PHE A 497 -19.15 -0.36 -23.98
N PHE A 498 -19.02 -1.69 -23.97
CA PHE A 498 -17.90 -2.41 -24.58
C PHE A 498 -18.03 -2.56 -26.10
N GLU A 499 -19.21 -2.27 -26.70
CA GLU A 499 -19.35 -2.26 -28.17
C GLU A 499 -18.44 -1.22 -28.84
N HIS A 500 -18.17 -0.12 -28.14
CA HIS A 500 -17.32 1.00 -28.58
C HIS A 500 -15.81 0.74 -28.49
N LEU A 501 -15.40 -0.37 -27.86
CA LEU A 501 -14.02 -0.82 -27.83
C LEU A 501 -13.62 -1.45 -29.18
N LYS A 502 -12.65 -0.84 -29.88
CA LYS A 502 -12.18 -1.25 -31.21
C LYS A 502 -10.68 -1.58 -31.18
N GLY A 503 -10.28 -2.62 -31.89
CA GLY A 503 -8.87 -2.98 -32.08
C GLY A 503 -8.71 -4.30 -32.82
N GLU A 504 -7.54 -4.51 -33.42
CA GLU A 504 -7.15 -5.79 -34.05
C GLU A 504 -6.18 -6.54 -33.14
N PHE A 505 -6.42 -7.84 -32.96
CA PHE A 505 -5.46 -8.77 -32.35
C PHE A 505 -4.31 -9.01 -33.33
N SER A 506 -3.05 -8.84 -32.89
CA SER A 506 -1.89 -9.42 -33.58
C SER A 506 -1.61 -10.83 -33.10
#